data_AF-K2DI03-F1
#
_entry.id   AF-K2DI03-F1
#
_cell.length_a   1.000
_cell.length_b   1.000
_cell.length_c   1.000
_cell.angle_alpha   90.00
_cell.angle_beta   90.00
_cell.angle_gamma   90.00
#
_symmetry.space_group_name_H-M   'P 1'
#
loop_
_entity.id
_entity.type
_entity.pdbx_description
1 polymer ?
#
loop_
_entity_poly.entity_id
_entity_poly.type
_entity_poly.pdbx_seq_one_letter_code
_entity_poly.pdbx_strand_id
1 'polypeptide(L)'
;MYSRPIKILVKRYKLLITAGIVGSVLVLILSILISPLEYKADAQVLIISQSRLGVDPYTVVKSAERVGENLIQIMKTEDFLNKVAEQNLSIYKEFGFQDLETRDKRKLWNNSTSASVVYGTGVLNVSAFHKTPETAEKLAKAVVDTLVVRGWEYVGGDVVIKVINNPVATKYPVRPNLPLNVFAGFVFGVIFMGLILVRKFR
;
A
#
# COMPACT_ATOMS: atom_id res chain seq x y z
N MET A 1 -3.31 -41.18 -26.68
CA MET A 1 -4.31 -41.65 -25.69
C MET A 1 -4.30 -40.76 -24.43
N TYR A 2 -4.63 -39.46 -24.55
CA TYR A 2 -4.69 -38.50 -23.41
C TYR A 2 -5.86 -37.49 -23.50
N SER A 3 -6.74 -37.63 -24.48
CA SER A 3 -7.76 -36.62 -24.83
C SER A 3 -9.08 -36.74 -24.04
N ARG A 4 -9.19 -37.65 -23.08
CA ARG A 4 -10.42 -37.85 -22.27
C ARG A 4 -10.74 -36.69 -21.31
N PRO A 5 -9.82 -36.18 -20.46
CA PRO A 5 -10.15 -35.15 -19.48
C PRO A 5 -10.48 -33.78 -20.12
N ILE A 6 -9.75 -33.38 -21.16
CA ILE A 6 -9.96 -32.11 -21.85
C ILE A 6 -11.34 -32.07 -22.52
N LYS A 7 -11.78 -33.17 -23.14
CA LYS A 7 -13.12 -33.25 -23.75
C LYS A 7 -14.24 -33.12 -22.72
N ILE A 8 -14.06 -33.64 -21.51
CA ILE A 8 -15.05 -33.53 -20.42
C ILE A 8 -15.15 -32.08 -19.94
N LEU A 9 -14.02 -31.40 -19.77
CA LEU A 9 -13.98 -29.99 -19.35
C LEU A 9 -14.62 -29.06 -20.38
N VAL A 10 -14.31 -29.24 -21.67
CA VAL A 10 -14.91 -28.45 -22.76
C VAL A 10 -16.42 -28.70 -22.87
N LYS A 11 -16.88 -29.95 -22.72
CA LYS A 11 -18.31 -30.29 -22.77
C LYS A 11 -19.10 -29.69 -21.59
N ARG A 12 -18.46 -29.45 -20.45
CA ARG A 12 -19.07 -28.92 -19.22
C ARG A 12 -18.59 -27.52 -18.86
N TYR A 13 -18.17 -26.72 -19.84
CA TYR A 13 -17.65 -25.37 -19.61
C TYR A 13 -18.62 -24.46 -18.83
N LYS A 14 -19.94 -24.61 -19.02
CA LYS A 14 -20.96 -23.88 -18.25
C LYS A 14 -20.82 -24.11 -16.74
N LEU A 15 -20.56 -25.35 -16.31
CA LEU A 15 -20.36 -25.67 -14.89
C LEU A 15 -19.07 -25.07 -14.33
N LEU A 16 -18.01 -25.00 -15.14
CA LEU A 16 -16.75 -24.35 -14.75
C LEU A 16 -16.96 -22.84 -14.57
N ILE A 17 -17.65 -22.19 -15.50
CA ILE A 17 -17.96 -20.75 -15.42
C ILE A 17 -18.84 -20.46 -14.20
N THR A 18 -19.91 -21.24 -13.97
CA THR A 18 -20.76 -21.04 -12.77
C THR A 18 -19.98 -21.23 -11.49
N ALA A 19 -19.10 -22.22 -11.42
CA ALA A 19 -18.25 -22.43 -10.24
C ALA A 19 -17.24 -21.28 -10.05
N GLY A 20 -16.70 -20.73 -11.14
CA GLY A 20 -15.87 -19.51 -11.10
C GLY A 20 -16.65 -18.31 -10.55
N ILE A 21 -17.87 -18.08 -11.02
CA ILE A 21 -18.72 -16.98 -10.53
C ILE A 21 -19.03 -17.17 -9.03
N VAL A 22 -19.43 -18.37 -8.61
CA VAL A 22 -19.68 -18.67 -7.19
C VAL A 22 -18.42 -18.46 -6.35
N GLY A 23 -17.26 -18.95 -6.82
CA GLY A 23 -15.97 -18.74 -6.16
C GLY A 23 -15.61 -17.25 -6.03
N SER A 24 -15.89 -16.46 -7.06
CA SER A 24 -15.67 -15.00 -7.05
C SER A 24 -16.51 -14.30 -5.99
N VAL A 25 -17.80 -14.65 -5.92
CA VAL A 25 -18.74 -14.09 -4.93
C VAL A 25 -18.32 -14.47 -3.51
N LEU A 26 -17.93 -15.73 -3.29
CA LEU A 26 -17.45 -16.18 -1.98
C LEU A 26 -16.19 -15.44 -1.54
N VAL A 27 -15.19 -15.30 -2.40
CA VAL A 27 -13.95 -14.59 -2.07
C VAL A 27 -14.21 -13.10 -1.83
N LEU A 28 -15.12 -12.47 -2.57
CA LEU A 28 -15.53 -11.09 -2.33
C LEU A 28 -16.14 -10.91 -0.93
N ILE A 29 -17.10 -11.76 -0.56
CA ILE A 29 -17.78 -11.70 0.74
C ILE A 29 -16.74 -11.89 1.87
N LEU A 30 -15.89 -12.91 1.74
CA LEU A 30 -14.83 -13.17 2.72
C LEU A 30 -13.85 -12.00 2.83
N SER A 31 -13.49 -11.39 1.69
CA SER A 31 -12.57 -10.26 1.65
C SER A 31 -13.10 -9.05 2.41
N ILE A 32 -14.39 -8.72 2.27
CA ILE A 32 -15.01 -7.58 2.94
C ILE A 32 -15.21 -7.86 4.44
N LEU A 33 -15.48 -9.12 4.81
CA LEU A 33 -15.67 -9.51 6.21
C LEU A 33 -14.36 -9.50 7.01
N ILE A 34 -13.26 -9.93 6.40
CA ILE A 34 -11.96 -10.05 7.07
C ILE A 34 -11.19 -8.73 7.08
N SER A 35 -11.27 -7.93 6.01
CA SER A 35 -10.49 -6.70 5.85
C SER A 35 -11.42 -5.49 5.68
N PRO A 36 -11.27 -4.44 6.51
CA PRO A 36 -12.08 -3.24 6.36
C PRO A 36 -11.80 -2.55 5.03
N LEU A 37 -12.80 -1.84 4.53
CA LEU A 37 -12.63 -0.97 3.37
C LEU A 37 -11.81 0.25 3.78
N GLU A 38 -10.67 0.45 3.12
CA GLU A 38 -9.78 1.58 3.38
C GLU A 38 -9.61 2.45 2.13
N TYR A 39 -9.68 3.75 2.34
CA TYR A 39 -9.31 4.79 1.40
C TYR A 39 -7.82 5.07 1.51
N LYS A 40 -7.23 5.55 0.41
CA LYS A 40 -5.82 5.94 0.35
C LYS A 40 -5.73 7.43 0.09
N ALA A 41 -4.84 8.11 0.81
CA ALA A 41 -4.40 9.45 0.47
C ALA A 41 -2.94 9.43 0.05
N ASP A 42 -2.64 9.97 -1.13
CA ASP A 42 -1.28 10.08 -1.65
C ASP A 42 -0.79 11.52 -1.54
N ALA A 43 0.42 11.70 -1.04
CA ALA A 43 1.13 12.96 -0.95
C ALA A 43 2.56 12.78 -1.47
N GLN A 44 3.16 13.82 -2.03
CA GLN A 44 4.50 13.72 -2.60
C GLN A 44 5.42 14.81 -2.07
N VAL A 45 6.62 14.39 -1.73
CA VAL A 45 7.72 15.29 -1.38
C VAL A 45 8.86 15.13 -2.36
N LEU A 46 9.49 16.24 -2.72
CA LEU A 46 10.72 16.28 -3.48
C LEU A 46 11.90 16.34 -2.51
N ILE A 47 12.85 15.44 -2.70
CA ILE A 47 14.12 15.40 -1.96
C ILE A 47 15.16 16.12 -2.81
N ILE A 48 15.68 17.22 -2.29
CA ILE A 48 16.72 18.01 -2.94
C ILE A 48 18.01 17.79 -2.16
N SER A 49 18.92 16.99 -2.72
CA SER A 49 20.27 16.81 -2.19
C SER A 49 21.13 17.99 -2.62
N GLN A 50 21.74 18.70 -1.67
CA GLN A 50 22.70 19.73 -2.02
C GLN A 50 24.01 19.06 -2.46
N SER A 51 24.39 19.23 -3.71
CA SER A 51 25.68 18.75 -4.22
C SER A 51 26.72 19.86 -4.23
N ARG A 52 27.98 19.48 -4.05
CA ARG A 52 29.12 20.38 -4.24
C ARG A 52 29.25 20.69 -5.74
N LEU A 53 29.77 21.88 -6.07
CA LEU A 53 30.02 22.30 -7.46
C LEU A 53 30.78 21.22 -8.24
N GLY A 54 30.29 20.83 -9.42
CA GLY A 54 30.91 19.85 -10.30
C GLY A 54 30.34 18.43 -10.26
N VAL A 55 29.30 18.17 -9.46
CA VAL A 55 28.56 16.89 -9.49
C VAL A 55 27.53 16.92 -10.63
N ASP A 56 27.47 15.84 -11.42
CA ASP A 56 26.53 15.73 -12.52
C ASP A 56 25.07 15.53 -12.04
N PRO A 57 24.05 15.94 -12.82
CA PRO A 57 22.65 15.82 -12.43
C PRO A 57 22.20 14.38 -12.11
N TYR A 58 22.76 13.37 -12.76
CA TYR A 58 22.39 11.97 -12.51
C TYR A 58 22.84 11.52 -11.11
N THR A 59 24.05 11.88 -10.71
CA THR A 59 24.56 11.62 -9.36
C THR A 59 23.73 12.34 -8.27
N VAL A 60 23.26 13.57 -8.54
CA VAL A 60 22.37 14.30 -7.62
C VAL A 60 21.05 13.56 -7.41
N VAL A 61 20.39 13.18 -8.50
CA VAL A 61 19.12 12.42 -8.45
C VAL A 61 19.34 11.08 -7.75
N LYS A 62 20.42 10.36 -8.06
CA LYS A 62 20.70 9.07 -7.43
C LYS A 62 20.93 9.19 -5.93
N SER A 63 21.55 10.27 -5.50
CA SER A 63 21.75 10.58 -4.09
C SER A 63 20.40 10.86 -3.39
N ALA A 64 19.51 11.62 -4.03
CA ALA A 64 18.17 11.88 -3.53
C ALA A 64 17.32 10.60 -3.42
N GLU A 65 17.41 9.69 -4.40
CA GLU A 65 16.77 8.37 -4.33
C GLU A 65 17.26 7.55 -3.14
N ARG A 66 18.58 7.51 -2.92
CA ARG A 66 19.17 6.76 -1.81
C ARG A 66 18.74 7.33 -0.45
N VAL A 67 18.63 8.65 -0.35
CA VAL A 67 18.05 9.33 0.81
C VAL A 67 16.58 8.92 0.98
N GLY A 68 15.78 8.93 -0.09
CA GLY A 68 14.40 8.49 -0.07
C GLY A 68 14.22 7.04 0.40
N GLU A 69 15.06 6.11 -0.08
CA GLU A 69 15.07 4.72 0.37
C GLU A 69 15.35 4.58 1.87
N ASN A 70 16.31 5.36 2.40
CA ASN A 70 16.62 5.36 3.82
C ASN A 70 15.44 5.94 4.63
N LEU A 71 14.84 7.04 4.17
CA LEU A 71 13.65 7.62 4.79
C LEU A 71 12.48 6.62 4.81
N ILE A 72 12.27 5.83 3.76
CA ILE A 72 11.22 4.78 3.75
C ILE A 72 11.41 3.77 4.88
N GLN A 73 12.65 3.36 5.16
CA GLN A 73 12.91 2.41 6.26
C GLN A 73 12.68 3.08 7.62
N ILE A 74 13.09 4.33 7.75
CA ILE A 74 12.95 5.12 8.98
C ILE A 74 11.50 5.44 9.27
N MET A 75 10.71 5.74 8.24
CA MET A 75 9.27 5.95 8.37
C MET A 75 8.55 4.78 9.01
N LYS A 76 9.05 3.55 8.89
CA LYS A 76 8.45 2.34 9.53
C LYS A 76 8.83 2.19 11.01
N THR A 77 9.73 3.03 11.51
CA THR A 77 10.23 2.93 12.88
C THR A 77 9.29 3.59 13.88
N GLU A 78 9.40 3.16 15.12
CA GLU A 78 8.66 3.73 16.25
C GLU A 78 9.11 5.16 16.57
N ASP A 79 10.40 5.46 16.38
CA ASP A 79 10.94 6.80 16.57
C ASP A 79 10.30 7.82 15.61
N PHE A 80 10.14 7.46 14.34
CA PHE A 80 9.45 8.32 13.38
C PHE A 80 7.96 8.49 13.72
N LEU A 81 7.27 7.40 14.12
CA LEU A 81 5.89 7.46 14.60
C LEU A 81 5.75 8.44 15.78
N ASN A 82 6.68 8.41 16.74
CA ASN A 82 6.68 9.31 17.89
C ASN A 82 6.83 10.77 17.45
N LYS A 83 7.71 11.06 16.50
CA LYS A 83 7.84 12.42 15.94
C LYS A 83 6.57 12.90 15.23
N VAL A 84 5.88 12.01 14.52
CA VAL A 84 4.56 12.34 13.93
C VAL A 84 3.54 12.63 15.04
N ALA A 85 3.56 11.86 16.13
CA ALA A 85 2.68 12.03 17.28
C ALA A 85 2.91 13.36 18.01
N GLU A 86 4.18 13.75 18.20
CA GLU A 86 4.59 15.01 18.82
C GLU A 86 4.13 16.22 18.01
N GLN A 87 4.25 16.15 16.68
CA GLN A 87 3.88 17.25 15.78
C GLN A 87 2.36 17.32 15.54
N ASN A 88 1.66 16.18 15.55
CA ASN A 88 0.26 16.06 15.16
C ASN A 88 -0.55 15.25 16.18
N LEU A 89 -0.60 15.74 17.43
CA LEU A 89 -1.25 15.03 18.54
C LEU A 89 -2.73 14.70 18.28
N SER A 90 -3.46 15.57 17.58
CA SER A 90 -4.86 15.33 17.21
C SER A 90 -5.03 14.08 16.34
N ILE A 91 -4.15 13.90 15.35
CA ILE A 91 -4.17 12.74 14.45
C ILE A 91 -3.75 11.47 15.19
N TYR A 92 -2.73 11.57 16.05
CA TYR A 92 -2.30 10.43 16.86
C TYR A 92 -3.44 9.88 17.74
N LYS A 93 -4.27 10.77 18.30
CA LYS A 93 -5.48 10.42 19.05
C LYS A 93 -6.59 9.87 18.15
N GLU A 94 -6.87 10.53 17.02
CA GLU A 94 -7.92 10.14 16.07
C GLU A 94 -7.70 8.71 15.52
N PHE A 95 -6.44 8.30 15.34
CA PHE A 95 -6.07 6.94 14.91
C PHE A 95 -6.04 5.90 16.04
N GLY A 96 -6.18 6.31 17.30
CA GLY A 96 -6.16 5.40 18.45
C GLY A 96 -4.78 4.84 18.79
N PHE A 97 -3.69 5.46 18.33
CA PHE A 97 -2.34 4.97 18.61
C PHE A 97 -1.97 5.04 20.10
N GLN A 98 -2.61 5.92 20.87
CA GLN A 98 -2.34 6.09 22.30
C GLN A 98 -2.72 4.87 23.14
N ASP A 99 -3.77 4.14 22.75
CA ASP A 99 -4.42 3.09 23.54
C ASP A 99 -3.84 1.69 23.26
N LEU A 100 -2.91 1.59 22.31
CA LEU A 100 -2.34 0.32 21.85
C LEU A 100 -1.02 -0.03 22.57
N GLU A 101 -0.69 -1.31 22.63
CA GLU A 101 0.66 -1.75 23.02
C GLU A 101 1.67 -1.48 21.89
N THR A 102 2.97 -1.31 22.21
CA THR A 102 4.04 -1.00 21.24
C THR A 102 4.02 -1.89 19.99
N ARG A 103 3.81 -3.20 20.14
CA ARG A 103 3.75 -4.13 19.00
C ARG A 103 2.57 -3.82 18.07
N ASP A 104 1.40 -3.58 18.65
CA ASP A 104 0.18 -3.34 17.89
C ASP A 104 0.17 -1.94 17.28
N LYS A 105 0.76 -0.94 17.95
CA LYS A 105 1.05 0.38 17.36
C LYS A 105 1.87 0.26 16.09
N ARG A 106 2.99 -0.47 16.15
CA ARG A 106 3.89 -0.66 15.01
C ARG A 106 3.18 -1.37 13.86
N LYS A 107 2.39 -2.40 14.18
CA LYS A 107 1.60 -3.13 13.18
C LYS A 107 0.57 -2.23 12.52
N LEU A 108 -0.18 -1.45 13.30
CA LEU A 108 -1.15 -0.49 12.80
C LEU A 108 -0.45 0.56 11.93
N TRP A 109 0.62 1.16 12.41
CA TRP A 109 1.39 2.17 11.69
C TRP A 109 1.91 1.68 10.33
N ASN A 110 2.53 0.50 10.30
CA ASN A 110 3.03 -0.11 9.07
C ASN A 110 1.93 -0.49 8.07
N ASN A 111 0.70 -0.72 8.57
CA ASN A 111 -0.45 -0.97 7.70
C ASN A 111 -1.08 0.33 7.21
N SER A 112 -1.10 1.37 8.05
CA SER A 112 -1.70 2.67 7.79
C SER A 112 -0.82 3.61 6.96
N THR A 113 0.48 3.34 6.86
CA THR A 113 1.40 4.18 6.09
C THR A 113 2.27 3.36 5.15
N SER A 114 2.57 3.93 3.99
CA SER A 114 3.47 3.35 3.01
C SER A 114 4.21 4.48 2.31
N ALA A 115 5.43 4.21 1.86
CA ALA A 115 6.21 5.17 1.10
C ALA A 115 7.02 4.47 0.02
N SER A 116 7.24 5.16 -1.09
CA SER A 116 7.92 4.64 -2.27
C SER A 116 8.66 5.76 -3.00
N VAL A 117 9.86 5.46 -3.49
CA VAL A 117 10.64 6.39 -4.32
C VAL A 117 10.13 6.31 -5.76
N VAL A 118 9.95 7.47 -6.38
CA VAL A 118 9.76 7.58 -7.83
C VAL A 118 11.15 7.71 -8.45
N TYR A 119 11.65 6.59 -8.98
CA TYR A 119 12.98 6.56 -9.60
C TYR A 119 13.08 7.51 -10.79
N GLY A 120 14.23 8.15 -10.92
CA GLY A 120 14.54 9.16 -11.93
C GLY A 120 14.08 10.58 -11.58
N THR A 121 13.40 10.81 -10.45
CA THR A 121 12.81 12.13 -10.15
C THR A 121 13.20 12.71 -8.79
N GLY A 122 13.78 11.92 -7.88
CA GLY A 122 14.04 12.36 -6.50
C GLY A 122 12.77 12.59 -5.67
N VAL A 123 11.61 12.13 -6.17
CA VAL A 123 10.33 12.26 -5.49
C VAL A 123 10.09 11.05 -4.61
N LEU A 124 9.63 11.30 -3.39
CA LEU A 124 9.10 10.29 -2.47
C LEU A 124 7.58 10.42 -2.42
N ASN A 125 6.90 9.36 -2.82
CA ASN A 125 5.45 9.22 -2.67
C ASN A 125 5.15 8.60 -1.30
N VAL A 126 4.25 9.25 -0.56
CA VAL A 126 3.79 8.84 0.76
C VAL A 126 2.29 8.58 0.68
N SER A 127 1.88 7.36 1.02
CA SER A 127 0.50 6.93 1.03
C SER A 127 0.05 6.65 2.47
N ALA A 128 -1.11 7.18 2.85
CA ALA A 128 -1.77 6.84 4.11
C ALA A 128 -3.10 6.12 3.84
N PHE A 129 -3.48 5.21 4.72
CA PHE A 129 -4.67 4.38 4.61
C PHE A 129 -5.57 4.53 5.84
N HIS A 130 -6.86 4.74 5.61
CA HIS A 130 -7.85 4.80 6.69
C HIS A 130 -9.26 4.46 6.20
N LYS A 131 -10.18 4.14 7.12
CA LYS A 131 -11.59 3.85 6.82
C LYS A 131 -12.37 5.06 6.28
N THR A 132 -11.86 6.26 6.51
CA THR A 132 -12.46 7.54 6.09
C THR A 132 -11.47 8.30 5.22
N PRO A 133 -11.89 8.90 4.10
CA PRO A 133 -11.03 9.70 3.23
C PRO A 133 -10.34 10.84 3.98
N GLU A 134 -11.09 11.58 4.82
CA GLU A 134 -10.60 12.77 5.49
C GLU A 134 -9.46 12.45 6.47
N THR A 135 -9.61 11.34 7.21
CA THR A 135 -8.60 10.91 8.18
C THR A 135 -7.36 10.34 7.48
N ALA A 136 -7.52 9.71 6.30
CA ALA A 136 -6.38 9.31 5.47
C ALA A 136 -5.59 10.54 4.98
N GLU A 137 -6.28 11.58 4.50
CA GLU A 137 -5.63 12.83 4.06
C GLU A 137 -4.88 13.52 5.19
N LYS A 138 -5.52 13.65 6.36
CA LYS A 138 -4.88 14.20 7.55
C LYS A 138 -3.64 13.42 7.96
N LEU A 139 -3.66 12.09 7.89
CA LEU A 139 -2.50 11.27 8.22
C LEU A 139 -1.37 11.46 7.21
N ALA A 140 -1.66 11.39 5.91
CA ALA A 140 -0.67 11.64 4.87
C ALA A 140 -0.05 13.04 5.03
N LYS A 141 -0.87 14.04 5.37
CA LYS A 141 -0.42 15.39 5.69
C LYS A 141 0.55 15.39 6.87
N ALA A 142 0.14 14.79 7.99
CA ALA A 142 0.95 14.73 9.20
C ALA A 142 2.31 14.04 8.95
N VAL A 143 2.32 12.94 8.20
CA VAL A 143 3.55 12.23 7.83
C VAL A 143 4.47 13.11 6.99
N VAL A 144 3.94 13.75 5.95
CA VAL A 144 4.72 14.61 5.05
C VAL A 144 5.23 15.86 5.76
N ASP A 145 4.41 16.50 6.59
CA ASP A 145 4.82 17.67 7.39
C ASP A 145 5.91 17.28 8.38
N THR A 146 5.87 16.07 8.96
CA THR A 146 6.96 15.55 9.80
C THR A 146 8.21 15.22 8.98
N LEU A 147 8.11 14.68 7.76
CA LEU A 147 9.27 14.50 6.89
C LEU A 147 9.95 15.84 6.57
N VAL A 148 9.19 16.89 6.31
CA VAL A 148 9.74 18.23 6.02
C VAL A 148 10.45 18.82 7.24
N VAL A 149 9.85 18.72 8.43
CA VAL A 149 10.38 19.35 9.65
C VAL A 149 11.50 18.53 10.30
N ARG A 150 11.38 17.20 10.28
CA ARG A 150 12.23 16.27 11.04
C ARG A 150 13.00 15.29 10.17
N GLY A 151 12.72 15.21 8.87
CA GLY A 151 13.38 14.26 7.98
C GLY A 151 14.89 14.47 7.85
N TRP A 152 15.37 15.69 8.09
CA TRP A 152 16.79 16.00 8.10
C TRP A 152 17.56 15.31 9.24
N GLU A 153 16.91 14.93 10.34
CA GLU A 153 17.53 14.24 11.49
C GLU A 153 18.05 12.83 11.13
N TYR A 154 17.63 12.33 9.98
CA TYR A 154 17.82 10.96 9.53
C TYR A 154 18.73 10.81 8.31
N VAL A 155 19.23 11.92 7.79
CA VAL A 155 20.00 11.97 6.55
C VAL A 155 21.36 12.60 6.84
N GLY A 156 22.42 12.04 6.27
CA GLY A 156 23.75 12.64 6.35
C GLY A 156 23.91 13.72 5.27
N GLY A 157 24.05 14.97 5.70
CA GLY A 157 24.29 16.12 4.81
C GLY A 157 23.09 17.05 4.63
N ASP A 158 23.29 18.14 3.88
CA ASP A 158 22.25 19.14 3.61
C ASP A 158 21.25 18.61 2.57
N VAL A 159 20.07 18.22 3.06
CA VAL A 159 18.94 17.78 2.24
C VAL A 159 17.75 18.67 2.56
N VAL A 160 17.10 19.19 1.51
CA VAL A 160 15.84 19.92 1.64
C VAL A 160 14.72 19.02 1.16
N ILE A 161 13.74 18.79 2.04
CA ILE A 161 12.53 18.03 1.71
C ILE A 161 11.40 19.04 1.52
N LYS A 162 10.75 19.02 0.36
CA LYS A 162 9.67 19.98 0.03
C LYS A 162 8.43 19.27 -0.44
N VAL A 163 7.27 19.63 0.11
CA VAL A 163 5.98 19.15 -0.39
C VAL A 163 5.75 19.68 -1.80
N ILE A 164 5.50 18.77 -2.75
CA ILE A 164 5.18 19.11 -4.14
C ILE A 164 3.74 18.80 -4.51
N ASN A 165 3.14 17.78 -3.90
CA ASN A 165 1.72 17.48 -4.01
C ASN A 165 1.13 17.31 -2.62
N ASN A 166 0.08 18.10 -2.35
CA ASN A 166 -0.70 17.96 -1.14
C ASN A 166 -1.42 16.61 -1.11
N PRO A 167 -1.73 16.08 0.08
CA PRO A 167 -2.49 14.85 0.21
C PRO A 167 -3.85 14.94 -0.49
N VAL A 168 -4.17 13.95 -1.31
CA VAL A 168 -5.50 13.81 -1.93
C VAL A 168 -5.98 12.38 -1.74
N ALA A 169 -7.16 12.20 -1.13
CA ALA A 169 -7.78 10.89 -0.98
C ALA A 169 -8.42 10.37 -2.25
N THR A 170 -8.43 9.04 -2.39
CA THR A 170 -9.17 8.35 -3.43
C THR A 170 -10.68 8.46 -3.19
N LYS A 171 -11.44 8.62 -4.28
CA LYS A 171 -12.91 8.63 -4.22
C LYS A 171 -13.51 7.28 -3.83
N TYR A 172 -12.79 6.20 -4.09
CA TYR A 172 -13.22 4.83 -3.82
C TYR A 172 -12.21 4.13 -2.90
N PRO A 173 -12.65 3.16 -2.07
CA PRO A 173 -11.75 2.33 -1.29
C PRO A 173 -10.78 1.57 -2.19
N VAL A 174 -9.52 1.51 -1.80
CA VAL A 174 -8.45 0.80 -2.54
C VAL A 174 -8.07 -0.53 -1.90
N ARG A 175 -8.42 -0.73 -0.62
CA ARG A 175 -8.21 -1.98 0.10
C ARG A 175 -9.54 -2.51 0.64
N PRO A 176 -9.75 -3.83 0.61
CA PRO A 176 -8.95 -4.84 -0.10
C PRO A 176 -9.03 -4.65 -1.63
N ASN A 177 -8.07 -5.19 -2.39
CA ASN A 177 -8.06 -5.10 -3.86
C ASN A 177 -9.20 -5.94 -4.46
N LEU A 178 -10.41 -5.37 -4.49
CA LEU A 178 -11.63 -6.08 -4.94
C LEU A 178 -11.46 -6.72 -6.32
N PRO A 179 -10.94 -6.03 -7.37
CA PRO A 179 -10.81 -6.64 -8.70
C PRO A 179 -9.90 -7.87 -8.71
N LEU A 180 -8.78 -7.81 -7.98
CA LEU A 180 -7.84 -8.91 -7.86
C LEU A 180 -8.47 -10.09 -7.10
N ASN A 181 -9.22 -9.80 -6.04
CA ASN A 181 -9.88 -10.81 -5.23
C ASN A 181 -11.02 -11.51 -6.00
N VAL A 182 -11.80 -10.78 -6.81
CA VAL A 182 -12.77 -11.37 -7.75
C VAL A 182 -12.07 -12.33 -8.69
N PHE A 183 -11.00 -11.87 -9.34
CA PHE A 183 -10.28 -12.68 -10.31
C PHE A 183 -9.67 -13.93 -9.69
N ALA A 184 -9.07 -13.80 -8.50
CA ALA A 184 -8.56 -14.93 -7.75
C ALA A 184 -9.68 -15.94 -7.41
N GLY A 185 -10.82 -15.46 -6.90
CA GLY A 185 -11.98 -16.31 -6.61
C GLY A 185 -12.52 -17.04 -7.85
N PHE A 186 -12.51 -16.37 -9.01
CA PHE A 186 -12.88 -16.99 -10.28
C PHE A 186 -11.95 -18.15 -10.63
N VAL A 187 -10.64 -17.90 -10.61
CA VAL A 187 -9.62 -18.90 -10.94
C VAL A 187 -9.69 -20.09 -9.98
N PHE A 188 -9.82 -19.84 -8.67
CA PHE A 188 -9.98 -20.90 -7.67
C PHE A 188 -11.25 -21.72 -7.91
N GLY A 189 -12.38 -21.08 -8.18
CA GLY A 189 -13.64 -21.77 -8.46
C GLY A 189 -13.55 -22.67 -9.70
N VAL A 190 -12.91 -22.19 -10.77
CA VAL A 190 -12.69 -22.95 -12.01
C VAL A 190 -11.77 -24.14 -11.76
N ILE A 191 -10.64 -23.94 -11.07
CA ILE A 191 -9.67 -25.02 -10.78
C ILE A 191 -10.32 -26.09 -9.89
N PHE A 192 -11.01 -25.67 -8.83
CA PHE A 192 -11.65 -26.58 -7.89
C PHE A 192 -12.71 -27.45 -8.58
N MET A 193 -13.57 -26.84 -9.39
CA MET A 193 -14.58 -27.57 -10.15
C MET A 193 -13.97 -28.46 -11.24
N GLY A 194 -12.90 -27.99 -11.89
CA GLY A 194 -12.15 -28.78 -12.88
C GLY A 194 -11.59 -30.06 -12.26
N LEU A 195 -10.99 -29.98 -11.07
CA LEU A 195 -10.48 -31.15 -10.35
C LEU A 195 -11.60 -32.13 -9.96
N ILE A 196 -12.75 -31.63 -9.50
CA ILE A 196 -13.92 -32.47 -9.17
C ILE A 196 -14.43 -33.21 -10.41
N LEU A 197 -14.55 -32.52 -11.54
CA LEU A 197 -15.01 -33.14 -12.78
C LEU A 197 -14.03 -34.21 -13.26
N VAL A 198 -12.72 -33.96 -13.21
CA VAL A 198 -11.72 -34.95 -13.62
C VAL A 198 -11.76 -36.18 -12.70
N ARG A 199 -11.92 -36.01 -11.38
CA ARG A 199 -12.03 -37.12 -10.44
C ARG A 199 -13.30 -37.95 -10.62
N LYS A 200 -14.44 -37.30 -10.88
CA LYS A 200 -15.74 -37.97 -11.02
C LYS A 200 -15.86 -38.81 -12.31
N PHE A 201 -15.11 -38.44 -13.35
CA PHE A 201 -15.17 -39.09 -14.67
C PHE A 201 -13.88 -39.85 -15.04
N ARG A 202 -13.04 -40.15 -14.04
CA ARG A 202 -11.93 -41.11 -14.13
C ARG A 202 -12.47 -42.50 -13.87
#